data_AF-A0A023D4Z4-F1
#
_entry.id   AF-A0A023D4Z4-F1
#
_cell.length_a   1.000
_cell.length_b   1.000
_cell.length_c   1.000
_cell.angle_alpha   90.00
_cell.angle_beta   90.00
_cell.angle_gamma   90.00
#
_symmetry.space_group_name_H-M   'P 1'
#
loop_
_entity.id
_entity.type
_entity.pdbx_description
1 polymer ?
#
loop_
_entity_poly.entity_id
_entity_poly.type
_entity_poly.pdbx_seq_one_letter_code
_entity_poly.pdbx_strand_id
1 'polypeptide(L)'
;MSDNIDPKELKILSDILALVLDEQAGQAVNALEAVRNRARRNAVTAGALKNLFVAIAPNPPRARATRTRAASGATARETQDSRQRILTLTEDLRRLDLDLRTSRARVEQLRTELHLTQAARAEIQTQLANARAMNRPLRMSVIWLACLVGLLLGIAGTQFVHTLLDAPPVDKSIYLH
;
A
#
# COMPACT_ATOMS: atom_id res chain seq x y z
N MET A 1 -43.27 -14.52 35.73
CA MET A 1 -43.19 -15.98 35.64
C MET A 1 -41.79 -16.26 35.16
N SER A 2 -40.92 -16.57 36.12
CA SER A 2 -39.52 -16.90 35.93
C SER A 2 -39.40 -18.10 35.00
N ASP A 3 -38.44 -18.00 34.09
CA ASP A 3 -37.44 -19.02 33.85
C ASP A 3 -37.93 -20.46 33.91
N ASN A 4 -38.39 -20.95 32.77
CA ASN A 4 -37.95 -22.24 32.28
C ASN A 4 -37.98 -22.14 30.77
N ILE A 5 -36.95 -21.50 30.21
CA ILE A 5 -36.60 -21.71 28.80
C ILE A 5 -36.49 -23.23 28.64
N ASP A 6 -37.32 -23.82 27.78
CA ASP A 6 -37.36 -25.27 27.64
C ASP A 6 -35.95 -25.74 27.25
N PRO A 7 -35.31 -26.65 28.00
CA PRO A 7 -33.97 -27.14 27.68
C PRO A 7 -33.90 -27.72 26.26
N LYS A 8 -35.03 -28.17 25.69
CA LYS A 8 -35.12 -28.59 24.29
C LYS A 8 -34.93 -27.42 23.32
N GLU A 9 -35.54 -26.27 23.58
CA GLU A 9 -35.45 -25.07 22.74
C GLU A 9 -34.06 -24.43 22.81
N LEU A 10 -33.44 -24.41 24.00
CA LEU A 10 -32.06 -23.93 24.16
C LEU A 10 -31.07 -24.84 23.42
N LYS A 11 -31.25 -26.16 23.49
CA LYS A 11 -30.44 -27.13 22.75
C LYS A 11 -30.60 -26.98 21.23
N ILE A 12 -31.82 -26.72 20.76
CA ILE A 12 -32.08 -26.44 19.33
C ILE A 12 -31.38 -25.15 18.91
N LEU A 13 -31.40 -24.10 19.75
CA LEU A 13 -30.72 -22.84 19.47
C LEU A 13 -29.20 -22.98 19.41
N SER A 14 -28.60 -23.70 20.37
CA SER A 14 -27.15 -23.91 20.41
C SER A 14 -26.67 -24.73 19.21
N ASP A 15 -27.44 -25.74 18.81
CA ASP A 15 -27.15 -26.60 17.66
C ASP A 15 -27.31 -25.85 16.32
N ILE A 16 -28.29 -24.95 16.23
CA ILE A 16 -28.44 -24.02 15.09
C ILE A 16 -27.27 -23.02 15.02
N LEU A 17 -26.83 -22.46 16.16
CA LEU A 17 -25.72 -21.52 16.20
C LEU A 17 -24.38 -22.21 15.89
N ALA A 18 -24.16 -23.43 16.39
CA ALA A 18 -22.99 -24.23 16.08
C ALA A 18 -22.89 -24.53 14.58
N LEU A 19 -24.00 -24.92 13.95
CA LEU A 19 -24.05 -25.16 12.50
C LEU A 19 -23.71 -23.91 11.68
N VAL A 20 -24.11 -22.73 12.15
CA VAL A 20 -23.81 -21.44 11.50
C VAL A 20 -22.36 -20.99 11.75
N LEU A 21 -21.75 -21.39 12.88
CA LEU A 21 -20.38 -21.00 13.23
C LEU A 21 -19.32 -21.93 12.60
N ASP A 22 -19.64 -23.21 12.38
CA ASP A 22 -18.73 -24.19 11.78
C ASP A 22 -18.62 -24.08 10.24
N GLU A 23 -19.58 -23.44 9.56
CA GLU A 23 -19.52 -23.25 8.09
C GLU A 23 -18.67 -22.03 7.69
N GLN A 24 -17.68 -22.24 6.81
CA GLN A 24 -16.80 -21.17 6.32
C GLN A 24 -17.52 -20.09 5.49
N ALA A 25 -17.02 -18.85 5.57
CA ALA A 25 -17.53 -17.66 4.89
C ALA A 25 -17.63 -17.87 3.36
N GLY A 26 -18.82 -18.25 2.91
CA GLY A 26 -19.12 -18.60 1.52
C GLY A 26 -20.34 -19.51 1.37
N GLN A 27 -20.73 -20.24 2.43
CA GLN A 27 -21.87 -21.18 2.42
C GLN A 27 -23.10 -20.72 3.23
N ALA A 28 -23.20 -19.43 3.56
CA ALA A 28 -24.27 -18.88 4.40
C ALA A 28 -25.70 -19.22 3.91
N VAL A 29 -25.89 -19.45 2.60
CA VAL A 29 -27.19 -19.84 2.02
C VAL A 29 -27.56 -21.28 2.40
N ASN A 30 -26.60 -22.21 2.42
CA ASN A 30 -26.81 -23.60 2.82
C ASN A 30 -27.08 -23.70 4.33
N ALA A 31 -26.31 -22.95 5.14
CA ALA A 31 -26.56 -22.77 6.56
C ALA A 31 -28.02 -22.32 6.81
N LEU A 32 -28.44 -21.24 6.14
CA LEU A 32 -29.77 -20.65 6.32
C LEU A 32 -30.88 -21.63 5.92
N GLU A 33 -30.68 -22.41 4.86
CA GLU A 33 -31.64 -23.42 4.43
C GLU A 33 -31.71 -24.61 5.41
N ALA A 34 -30.58 -25.04 5.96
CA ALA A 34 -30.53 -26.05 7.02
C ALA A 34 -31.23 -25.57 8.31
N VAL A 35 -31.00 -24.31 8.71
CA VAL A 35 -31.71 -23.65 9.82
C VAL A 35 -33.22 -23.61 9.55
N ARG A 36 -33.63 -23.19 8.35
CA ARG A 36 -35.05 -23.14 7.96
C ARG A 36 -35.71 -24.52 8.02
N ASN A 37 -35.04 -25.55 7.52
CA ASN A 37 -35.54 -26.93 7.53
C ASN A 37 -35.60 -27.52 8.94
N ARG A 38 -34.64 -27.18 9.82
CA ARG A 38 -34.64 -27.62 11.23
C ARG A 38 -35.67 -26.87 12.07
N ALA A 39 -35.89 -25.58 11.83
CA ALA A 39 -36.97 -24.80 12.46
C ALA A 39 -38.35 -25.33 12.06
N ARG A 40 -38.56 -25.67 10.76
CA ARG A 40 -39.80 -26.31 10.29
C ARG A 40 -40.06 -27.66 10.95
N ARG A 41 -39.05 -28.51 11.07
CA ARG A 41 -39.16 -29.83 11.73
C ARG A 41 -39.55 -29.74 13.19
N ASN A 42 -39.14 -28.67 13.88
CA ASN A 42 -39.43 -28.45 15.29
C ASN A 42 -40.60 -27.48 15.53
N ALA A 43 -41.37 -27.11 14.50
CA ALA A 43 -42.48 -26.14 14.56
C ALA A 43 -42.12 -24.79 15.20
N VAL A 44 -40.84 -24.39 15.13
CA VAL A 44 -40.36 -23.15 15.74
C VAL A 44 -40.57 -21.99 14.76
N THR A 45 -41.37 -21.00 15.18
CA THR A 45 -41.63 -19.80 14.39
C THR A 45 -40.49 -18.79 14.53
N ALA A 46 -40.29 -17.93 13.52
CA ALA A 46 -39.28 -16.87 13.57
C ALA A 46 -39.47 -15.93 14.78
N GLY A 47 -40.71 -15.73 15.23
CA GLY A 47 -41.04 -14.95 16.43
C GLY A 47 -40.59 -15.64 17.72
N ALA A 48 -40.76 -16.96 17.82
CA ALA A 48 -40.29 -17.74 18.97
C ALA A 48 -38.76 -17.74 19.07
N LEU A 49 -38.06 -17.97 17.96
CA LEU A 49 -36.59 -17.87 17.88
C LEU A 49 -36.08 -16.50 18.33
N LYS A 50 -36.70 -15.42 17.83
CA LYS A 50 -36.35 -14.05 18.22
C LYS A 50 -36.56 -13.82 19.72
N ASN A 51 -37.67 -14.31 20.28
CA ASN A 51 -37.96 -14.17 21.71
C ASN A 51 -36.97 -14.96 22.58
N LEU A 52 -36.50 -16.12 22.12
CA LEU A 52 -35.47 -16.91 22.80
C LEU A 52 -34.10 -16.22 22.78
N PHE A 53 -33.69 -15.65 21.65
CA PHE A 53 -32.48 -14.82 21.58
C PHE A 53 -32.56 -13.58 22.48
N VAL A 54 -33.73 -12.95 22.55
CA VAL A 54 -33.98 -11.79 23.43
C VAL A 54 -33.96 -12.19 24.90
N ALA A 55 -34.45 -13.38 25.25
CA ALA A 55 -34.48 -13.87 26.62
C ALA A 55 -33.10 -14.31 27.15
N ILE A 56 -32.21 -14.81 26.28
CA ILE A 56 -30.86 -15.26 26.64
C ILE A 56 -29.85 -14.10 26.67
N ALA A 57 -30.17 -12.95 26.07
CA ALA A 57 -29.29 -11.78 26.08
C ALA A 57 -29.11 -11.24 27.52
N PRO A 58 -27.89 -10.89 27.96
CA PRO A 58 -27.59 -10.44 29.32
C PRO A 58 -28.29 -9.14 29.76
N ASN A 59 -29.03 -8.48 28.86
CA ASN A 59 -29.97 -7.40 29.16
C ASN A 59 -31.18 -7.50 28.22
N PRO A 60 -32.24 -8.23 28.58
CA PRO A 60 -33.43 -8.31 27.74
C PRO A 60 -34.12 -6.93 27.71
N PRO A 61 -34.39 -6.32 26.53
CA PRO A 61 -35.24 -5.13 26.46
C PRO A 61 -36.61 -5.47 27.06
N ARG A 62 -36.98 -4.78 28.15
CA ARG A 62 -38.26 -4.99 28.84
C ARG A 62 -39.40 -4.93 27.83
N ALA A 63 -40.16 -6.02 27.72
CA ALA A 63 -41.36 -6.07 26.89
C ALA A 63 -42.26 -4.88 27.24
N ARG A 64 -42.54 -4.05 26.23
CA ARG A 64 -43.20 -2.76 26.36
C ARG A 64 -44.65 -3.00 26.81
N ALA A 65 -44.88 -3.00 28.11
CA ALA A 65 -46.23 -2.93 28.67
C ALA A 65 -46.91 -1.68 28.14
N THR A 66 -48.09 -1.85 27.54
CA THR A 66 -48.95 -0.79 27.02
C THR A 66 -49.29 0.20 28.14
N ARG A 67 -48.47 1.25 28.28
CA ARG A 67 -48.79 2.42 29.12
C ARG A 67 -49.28 3.54 28.22
N THR A 68 -50.58 3.60 28.08
CA THR A 68 -51.29 4.83 27.75
C THR A 68 -50.94 5.91 28.78
N ARG A 69 -50.46 7.07 28.29
CA ARG A 69 -50.32 8.38 28.97
C ARG A 69 -48.97 8.80 29.60
N ALA A 70 -47.83 8.21 29.22
CA ALA A 70 -46.49 8.76 29.52
C ALA A 70 -45.56 8.92 28.28
N ALA A 71 -46.09 8.77 27.07
CA ALA A 71 -45.29 8.68 25.83
C ALA A 71 -44.81 10.04 25.26
N SER A 72 -45.38 11.17 25.69
CA SER A 72 -45.03 12.50 25.17
C SER A 72 -43.62 12.95 25.59
N GLY A 73 -43.22 12.70 26.85
CA GLY A 73 -41.89 13.08 27.34
C GLY A 73 -40.74 12.20 26.84
N ALA A 74 -40.98 10.91 26.61
CA ALA A 74 -39.97 9.98 26.11
C ALA A 74 -39.67 10.20 24.61
N THR A 75 -40.70 10.46 23.80
CA THR A 75 -40.54 10.80 22.38
C THR A 75 -39.92 12.19 22.19
N ALA A 76 -40.21 13.16 23.07
CA ALA A 76 -39.55 14.46 23.10
C ALA A 76 -38.04 14.36 23.43
N ARG A 77 -37.65 13.48 24.37
CA ARG A 77 -36.23 13.22 24.67
C ARG A 77 -35.51 12.50 23.52
N GLU A 78 -36.14 11.51 22.91
CA GLU A 78 -35.56 10.78 21.77
C GLU A 78 -35.41 11.68 20.51
N THR A 79 -36.33 12.62 20.31
CA THR A 79 -36.21 13.64 19.26
C THR A 79 -35.15 14.71 19.59
N GLN A 80 -34.91 15.02 20.86
CA GLN A 80 -33.80 15.88 21.27
C GLN A 80 -32.44 15.18 21.11
N ASP A 81 -32.32 13.91 21.49
CA ASP A 81 -31.10 13.12 21.35
C ASP A 81 -30.72 12.91 19.87
N SER A 82 -31.71 12.64 19.01
CA SER A 82 -31.48 12.54 17.57
C SER A 82 -31.04 13.87 16.96
N ARG A 83 -31.61 15.00 17.39
CA ARG A 83 -31.15 16.34 16.97
C ARG A 83 -29.72 16.61 17.42
N GLN A 84 -29.35 16.26 18.66
CA GLN A 84 -27.98 16.39 19.13
C GLN A 84 -27.01 15.54 18.31
N ARG A 85 -27.36 14.29 17.99
CA ARG A 85 -26.55 13.43 17.12
C ARG A 85 -26.39 14.00 15.71
N ILE A 86 -27.44 14.61 15.14
CA ILE A 86 -27.35 15.26 13.83
C ILE A 86 -26.38 16.44 13.90
N LEU A 87 -26.43 17.24 14.96
CA LEU A 87 -25.50 18.36 15.15
C LEU A 87 -24.05 17.88 15.30
N THR A 88 -23.80 16.82 16.10
CA THR A 88 -22.44 16.27 16.25
C THR A 88 -21.93 15.71 14.92
N LEU A 89 -22.76 14.97 14.18
CA LEU A 89 -22.38 14.44 12.86
C LEU A 89 -22.12 15.55 11.85
N THR A 90 -22.86 16.66 11.93
CA THR A 90 -22.66 17.83 11.05
C THR A 90 -21.34 18.52 11.37
N GLU A 91 -21.01 18.67 12.65
CA GLU A 91 -19.73 19.23 13.08
C GLU A 91 -18.55 18.32 12.70
N ASP A 92 -18.70 17.01 12.88
CA ASP A 92 -17.71 16.03 12.46
C ASP A 92 -17.49 16.05 10.94
N LEU A 93 -18.55 16.15 10.15
CA LEU A 93 -18.44 16.30 8.68
C LEU A 93 -17.72 17.60 8.31
N ARG A 94 -18.03 18.70 8.99
CA ARG A 94 -17.36 19.99 8.75
C ARG A 94 -15.88 19.91 9.09
N ARG A 95 -15.53 19.26 10.20
CA ARG A 95 -14.15 19.03 10.62
C ARG A 95 -13.40 18.14 9.62
N LEU A 96 -14.02 17.05 9.19
CA LEU A 96 -13.47 16.16 8.15
C LEU A 96 -13.25 16.89 6.83
N ASP A 97 -14.16 17.78 6.42
CA ASP A 97 -13.98 18.58 5.19
C ASP A 97 -12.77 19.52 5.32
N LEU A 98 -12.58 20.16 6.48
CA LEU A 98 -11.41 20.99 6.76
C LEU A 98 -10.12 20.16 6.76
N ASP A 99 -10.10 19.00 7.41
CA ASP A 99 -8.95 18.09 7.43
C ASP A 99 -8.63 17.58 6.02
N LEU A 100 -9.65 17.30 5.22
CA LEU A 100 -9.48 16.85 3.85
C LEU A 100 -8.90 17.97 2.96
N ARG A 101 -9.35 19.21 3.12
CA ARG A 101 -8.76 20.38 2.44
C ARG A 101 -7.32 20.62 2.86
N THR A 102 -7.01 20.54 4.15
CA THR A 102 -5.63 20.74 4.63
C THR A 102 -4.71 19.62 4.15
N SER A 103 -5.17 18.36 4.13
CA SER A 103 -4.39 17.25 3.57
C SER A 103 -4.11 17.43 2.08
N ARG A 104 -5.10 17.89 1.29
CA ARG A 104 -4.93 18.20 -0.13
C ARG A 104 -3.92 19.31 -0.34
N ALA A 105 -3.99 20.39 0.46
CA ALA A 105 -3.02 21.48 0.40
C ALA A 105 -1.59 21.00 0.70
N ARG A 106 -1.41 20.09 1.68
CA ARG A 106 -0.09 19.49 1.97
C ARG A 106 0.42 18.62 0.82
N VAL A 107 -0.46 17.85 0.18
CA VAL A 107 -0.09 17.04 -0.99
C VAL A 107 0.35 17.94 -2.15
N GLU A 108 -0.36 19.04 -2.38
CA GLU A 108 0.04 20.03 -3.40
C GLU A 108 1.40 20.67 -3.07
N GLN A 109 1.62 21.06 -1.82
CA GLN A 109 2.92 21.55 -1.36
C GLN A 109 4.05 20.55 -1.62
N LEU A 110 3.89 19.30 -1.20
CA LEU A 110 4.89 18.25 -1.44
C LEU A 110 5.13 18.01 -2.93
N ARG A 111 4.09 18.06 -3.76
CA ARG A 111 4.24 17.97 -5.22
C ARG A 111 5.07 19.13 -5.76
N THR A 112 4.83 20.36 -5.30
CA THR A 112 5.63 21.51 -5.73
C THR A 112 7.09 21.39 -5.31
N GLU A 113 7.37 20.95 -4.08
CA GLU A 113 8.74 20.68 -3.61
C GLU A 113 9.44 19.59 -4.44
N LEU A 114 8.74 18.50 -4.76
CA LEU A 114 9.27 17.46 -5.64
C LEU A 114 9.57 18.00 -7.05
N HIS A 115 8.69 18.83 -7.61
CA HIS A 115 8.95 19.46 -8.90
C HIS A 115 10.17 20.39 -8.87
N LEU A 116 10.31 21.20 -7.83
CA LEU A 116 11.46 22.08 -7.65
C LEU A 116 12.76 21.29 -7.52
N THR A 117 12.77 20.21 -6.73
CA THR A 117 13.96 19.36 -6.56
C THR A 117 14.31 18.60 -7.84
N GLN A 118 13.31 18.14 -8.60
CA GLN A 118 13.54 17.52 -9.92
C GLN A 118 14.12 18.52 -10.93
N ALA A 119 13.58 19.74 -10.97
CA ALA A 119 14.11 20.80 -11.83
C ALA A 119 15.56 21.16 -11.46
N ALA A 120 15.84 21.36 -10.17
CA ALA A 120 17.19 21.62 -9.67
C ALA A 120 18.17 20.48 -10.01
N ARG A 121 17.72 19.22 -9.89
CA ARG A 121 18.53 18.05 -10.26
C ARG A 121 18.82 18.02 -11.77
N ALA A 122 17.83 18.31 -12.60
CA ALA A 122 18.01 18.39 -14.05
C ALA A 122 19.01 19.49 -14.41
N GLU A 123 18.90 20.66 -13.78
CA GLU A 123 19.83 21.76 -13.97
C GLU A 123 21.27 21.34 -13.64
N ILE A 124 21.51 20.76 -12.46
CA ILE A 124 22.85 20.30 -12.06
C ILE A 124 23.37 19.22 -13.03
N GLN A 125 22.52 18.29 -13.47
CA GLN A 125 22.92 17.27 -14.44
C GLN A 125 23.32 17.88 -15.78
N THR A 126 22.61 18.91 -16.25
CA THR A 126 22.97 19.62 -17.49
C THR A 126 24.28 20.39 -17.32
N GLN A 127 24.49 21.06 -16.18
CA GLN A 127 25.76 21.74 -15.88
C GLN A 127 26.94 20.76 -15.84
N LEU A 128 26.77 19.59 -15.21
CA LEU A 128 27.80 18.55 -15.19
C LEU A 128 28.04 17.93 -16.57
N ALA A 129 26.99 17.71 -17.36
CA ALA A 129 27.11 17.22 -18.73
C ALA A 129 27.89 18.22 -19.61
N ASN A 130 27.58 19.51 -19.49
CA ASN A 130 28.27 20.59 -20.20
C ASN A 130 29.74 20.70 -19.76
N ALA A 131 30.01 20.67 -18.44
CA ALA A 131 31.37 20.68 -17.92
C ALA A 131 32.20 19.47 -18.38
N ARG A 132 31.58 18.28 -18.46
CA ARG A 132 32.22 17.07 -19.02
C ARG A 132 32.44 17.19 -20.52
N ALA A 133 31.49 17.74 -21.27
CA ALA A 133 31.60 17.93 -22.71
C ALA A 133 32.74 18.88 -23.07
N MET A 134 32.94 19.96 -22.30
CA MET A 134 34.04 20.91 -22.49
C MET A 134 35.43 20.25 -22.34
N ASN A 135 35.58 19.33 -21.38
CA ASN A 135 36.88 18.72 -21.04
C ASN A 135 37.20 17.44 -21.81
N ARG A 136 36.19 16.78 -22.42
CA ARG A 136 36.38 15.52 -23.17
C ARG A 136 37.24 15.67 -24.44
N PRO A 137 37.07 16.68 -25.31
CA PRO A 137 37.88 16.79 -26.53
C PRO A 137 39.35 17.08 -26.22
N LEU A 138 39.63 17.89 -25.19
CA LEU A 138 41.00 18.21 -24.74
C LEU A 138 41.72 16.98 -24.18
N ARG A 139 41.03 16.13 -23.41
CA ARG A 139 41.63 14.88 -22.90
C ARG A 139 41.94 13.90 -24.04
N MET A 140 41.05 13.80 -25.02
CA MET A 140 41.26 12.93 -26.19
C MET A 140 42.40 13.44 -27.07
N SER A 141 42.53 14.76 -27.27
CA SER A 141 43.65 15.32 -28.05
C SER A 141 45.00 15.12 -27.36
N VAL A 142 45.07 15.26 -26.03
CA VAL A 142 46.29 14.99 -25.26
C VAL A 142 46.71 13.52 -25.36
N ILE A 143 45.76 12.57 -25.30
CA ILE A 143 46.06 11.14 -25.48
C ILE A 143 46.60 10.86 -26.89
N TRP A 144 45.98 11.44 -27.93
CA TRP A 144 46.46 11.32 -29.30
C TRP A 144 47.87 11.90 -29.48
N LEU A 145 48.14 13.07 -28.88
CA LEU A 145 49.46 13.68 -28.90
C LEU A 145 50.50 12.80 -28.21
N ALA A 146 50.19 12.27 -27.02
CA ALA A 146 51.07 11.37 -26.30
C ALA A 146 51.36 10.08 -27.09
N CYS A 147 50.35 9.54 -27.77
CA CYS A 147 50.51 8.37 -28.64
C CYS A 147 51.42 8.66 -29.83
N LEU A 148 51.25 9.81 -30.49
CA LEU A 148 52.14 10.28 -31.58
C LEU A 148 53.59 10.46 -31.11
N VAL A 149 53.79 11.13 -29.97
CA VAL A 149 55.12 11.34 -29.40
C VAL A 149 55.77 10.00 -29.02
N GLY A 150 55.02 9.10 -28.39
CA GLY A 150 55.48 7.75 -28.05
C GLY A 150 55.87 6.93 -29.28
N LEU A 151 55.08 7.01 -30.35
CA LEU A 151 55.35 6.32 -31.61
C LEU A 151 56.61 6.86 -32.30
N LEU A 152 56.78 8.18 -32.34
CA LEU A 152 58.00 8.81 -32.87
C LEU A 152 59.23 8.44 -32.05
N LEU A 153 59.13 8.46 -30.73
CA LEU A 153 60.21 8.06 -29.84
C LEU A 153 60.55 6.57 -29.98
N GLY A 154 59.53 5.73 -30.17
CA GLY A 154 59.71 4.30 -30.46
C GLY A 154 60.46 4.07 -31.77
N ILE A 155 60.06 4.72 -32.87
CA ILE A 155 60.75 4.60 -34.16
C ILE A 155 62.21 5.07 -34.05
N ALA A 156 62.44 6.23 -33.43
CA ALA A 156 63.80 6.74 -33.22
C ALA A 156 64.66 5.81 -32.36
N GLY A 157 64.09 5.27 -31.27
CA GLY A 157 64.77 4.30 -30.42
C GLY A 157 65.10 3.00 -31.15
N THR A 158 64.19 2.50 -31.98
CA THR A 158 64.41 1.26 -32.74
C THR A 158 65.50 1.45 -33.79
N GLN A 159 65.55 2.60 -34.47
CA GLN A 159 66.62 2.93 -35.41
C GLN A 159 67.98 3.07 -34.71
N PHE A 160 68.02 3.70 -33.54
CA PHE A 160 69.26 3.83 -32.76
C PHE A 160 69.83 2.47 -32.33
N VAL A 161 68.96 1.54 -31.90
CA VAL A 161 69.36 0.16 -31.54
C VAL A 161 69.85 -0.61 -32.77
N HIS A 162 69.15 -0.51 -33.91
CA HIS A 162 69.61 -1.15 -35.15
C HIS A 162 70.96 -0.60 -35.61
N THR A 163 71.20 0.72 -35.55
CA THR A 163 72.51 1.30 -35.90
C THR A 163 73.63 0.91 -34.94
N LEU A 164 73.31 0.52 -33.70
CA LEU A 164 74.30 0.05 -32.73
C LEU A 164 74.59 -1.46 -32.87
N LEU A 165 73.62 -2.25 -33.34
CA LEU A 165 73.73 -3.72 -33.45
C LEU A 165 74.10 -4.23 -34.84
N ASP A 166 73.82 -3.49 -35.92
CA ASP A 166 74.26 -3.88 -37.27
C ASP A 166 75.76 -3.61 -37.42
N ALA A 167 76.56 -4.63 -37.12
CA ALA A 167 77.97 -4.72 -37.49
C ALA A 167 78.12 -4.81 -39.02
N PRO A 168 79.18 -4.23 -39.62
CA PRO A 168 79.32 -4.15 -41.07
C PRO A 168 79.34 -5.55 -41.71
N PRO A 169 78.71 -5.73 -42.89
CA PRO A 169 78.70 -7.02 -43.57
C PRO A 169 80.14 -7.41 -43.94
N VAL A 170 80.59 -8.55 -43.42
CA VAL A 170 81.90 -9.14 -43.76
C VAL A 170 81.85 -9.55 -45.23
N ASP A 171 82.61 -8.83 -46.04
CA ASP A 171 82.78 -9.10 -47.46
C ASP A 171 83.55 -10.43 -47.65
N LYS A 172 82.85 -11.45 -48.14
CA LYS A 172 83.39 -12.80 -48.36
C LYS A 172 84.20 -12.91 -49.66
N SER A 173 84.43 -11.82 -50.36
CA SER A 173 85.23 -11.79 -51.60
C SER A 173 86.70 -12.19 -51.41
N ILE A 174 87.21 -12.24 -50.17
CA ILE A 174 88.61 -12.57 -49.85
C ILE A 174 88.90 -14.09 -49.84
N TYR A 175 87.88 -14.97 -49.86
CA TYR A 175 88.08 -16.43 -49.81
C TYR A 175 88.03 -17.16 -51.17
N LEU A 176 88.03 -16.42 -52.28
CA LEU A 176 88.15 -16.97 -53.63
C LEU A 176 89.48 -16.53 -54.25
N HIS A 177 90.57 -17.19 -53.87
CA HIS A 177 91.82 -17.21 -54.62
C HIS A 177 92.60 -18.49 -54.37
#